data_AF-M5FPD3-F1
#
_entry.id   AF-M5FPD3-F1
#
_cell.length_a   1.000
_cell.length_b   1.000
_cell.length_c   1.000
_cell.angle_alpha   90.00
_cell.angle_beta   90.00
_cell.angle_gamma   90.00
#
_symmetry.space_group_name_H-M   'P 1'
#
loop_
_entity.id
_entity.type
_entity.pdbx_description
1 polymer ?
#
loop_
_entity_poly.entity_id
_entity_poly.type
_entity_poly.pdbx_seq_one_letter_code
_entity_poly.pdbx_strand_id
1 'polypeptide(L)'
;MATDAPIGLILITRHGDRQGFYQDPTSYTASNTVITPLGELQEFQSGTGVRVRYLTPGGASYMPALSPQIPSLTQIDVRADGGGEGGVIVDSAYAFMQGMFPANTTAQTITLANGTTVTSPLGGYVYVPVQSVMPTKDYTLEGFTSCNTFAAHNTAFYNSPHFLQVQSDNMAFLQSLEPILGPDRNISLANMYNIFDYINVNNIHNATFHSMVSNDVMEHVRALTNYHEYGVFSDVTPAGIGNIAGQAILQPMLTALNEFQNTSSPVRFQYLGVSYKPFLSLFNMTQVPNQDIVDYASVLAYEVRNTSSGFTIRANFRNGSATAMDGSDILPLSMFGNAAGADMPLQTFIDNLAPYAINNLIQWCNVCNQTTANGCNIALAAQAASLSSSSSSSGSGSVSPPIAGVIGAFVTLGVALILAALWFLATKFVKRPAPTAGGDNGSGEHLEKRASA
;
A
#
# COMPACT_ATOMS: atom_id res chain seq x y z
N MET A 1 5.03 -27.38 23.45
CA MET A 1 6.20 -26.53 23.14
C MET A 1 5.73 -25.54 22.10
N ALA A 2 5.80 -24.24 22.37
CA ALA A 2 5.52 -23.24 21.34
C ALA A 2 6.56 -23.43 20.22
N THR A 3 6.11 -23.72 19.01
CA THR A 3 6.96 -23.79 17.84
C THR A 3 7.15 -22.37 17.31
N ASP A 4 8.37 -21.97 16.93
CA ASP A 4 8.64 -20.70 16.22
C ASP A 4 8.00 -20.62 14.81
N ALA A 5 7.28 -21.66 14.41
CA ALA A 5 6.53 -21.73 13.16
C ALA A 5 5.41 -20.67 13.12
N PRO A 6 5.23 -19.98 11.98
CA PRO A 6 4.09 -19.10 11.80
C PRO A 6 2.77 -19.87 11.89
N ILE A 7 1.78 -19.25 12.54
CA ILE A 7 0.40 -19.71 12.61
C ILE A 7 -0.48 -19.03 11.57
N GLY A 8 -0.01 -17.94 10.96
CA GLY A 8 -0.74 -17.16 9.98
C GLY A 8 0.22 -16.42 9.06
N LEU A 9 -0.17 -16.24 7.80
CA LEU A 9 0.63 -15.58 6.78
C LEU A 9 -0.23 -14.64 5.95
N ILE A 10 0.16 -13.37 5.88
CA ILE A 10 -0.35 -12.44 4.86
C ILE A 10 0.76 -12.23 3.84
N LEU A 11 0.47 -12.46 2.56
CA LEU A 11 1.31 -12.08 1.45
C LEU A 11 0.67 -10.94 0.68
N ILE A 12 1.46 -9.90 0.43
CA ILE A 12 1.13 -8.82 -0.49
C ILE A 12 2.11 -8.93 -1.64
N THR A 13 1.60 -9.05 -2.86
CA THR A 13 2.44 -9.22 -4.06
C THR A 13 2.18 -8.11 -5.06
N ARG A 14 3.24 -7.60 -5.68
CA ARG A 14 3.12 -6.79 -6.89
C ARG A 14 3.04 -7.75 -8.07
N HIS A 15 2.10 -7.53 -8.99
CA HIS A 15 2.02 -8.27 -10.25
C HIS A 15 3.36 -8.39 -11.01
N GLY A 16 3.40 -9.38 -11.91
CA GLY A 16 4.53 -9.62 -12.80
C GLY A 16 4.63 -8.58 -13.93
N ASP A 17 5.66 -8.75 -14.76
CA ASP A 17 5.84 -7.97 -15.98
C ASP A 17 4.58 -7.95 -16.87
N ARG A 18 4.36 -6.80 -17.50
CA ARG A 18 3.17 -6.51 -18.32
C ARG A 18 3.51 -5.61 -19.50
N GLN A 19 2.58 -5.51 -20.43
CA GLN A 19 2.65 -4.55 -21.53
C GLN A 19 2.56 -3.10 -21.02
N GLY A 20 2.70 -2.16 -21.97
CA GLY A 20 2.62 -0.73 -21.70
C GLY A 20 1.30 -0.36 -21.01
N PHE A 21 1.38 0.63 -20.15
CA PHE A 21 0.28 1.07 -19.31
C PHE A 21 0.29 2.60 -19.19
N TYR A 22 -0.89 3.17 -19.08
CA TYR A 22 -1.08 4.58 -18.87
C TYR A 22 -2.02 4.80 -17.69
N GLN A 23 -1.75 5.84 -16.92
CA GLN A 23 -2.69 6.35 -15.92
C GLN A 23 -2.74 7.86 -15.96
N ASP A 24 -3.90 8.44 -15.70
CA ASP A 24 -4.03 9.89 -15.55
C ASP A 24 -3.15 10.37 -14.37
N PRO A 25 -2.25 11.35 -14.57
CA PRO A 25 -1.33 11.82 -13.54
C PRO A 25 -1.96 12.30 -12.24
N THR A 26 -3.21 12.76 -12.27
CA THR A 26 -3.84 13.40 -11.12
C THR A 26 -4.86 12.48 -10.45
N SER A 27 -5.76 11.89 -11.23
CA SER A 27 -6.81 11.01 -10.74
C SER A 27 -6.39 9.55 -10.61
N TYR A 28 -5.25 9.16 -11.21
CA TYR A 28 -4.79 7.78 -11.32
C TYR A 28 -5.82 6.86 -12.00
N THR A 29 -6.66 7.43 -12.85
CA THR A 29 -7.54 6.67 -13.73
C THR A 29 -6.68 5.89 -14.72
N ALA A 30 -6.70 4.57 -14.60
CA ALA A 30 -5.87 3.65 -15.36
C ALA A 30 -6.47 3.29 -16.73
N SER A 31 -5.59 2.96 -17.69
CA SER A 31 -5.94 2.30 -18.95
C SER A 31 -5.69 0.80 -18.86
N ASN A 32 -6.44 0.00 -19.61
CA ASN A 32 -6.17 -1.45 -19.70
C ASN A 32 -4.74 -1.75 -20.16
N THR A 33 -4.20 -2.85 -19.63
CA THR A 33 -2.93 -3.46 -20.04
C THR A 33 -3.07 -4.99 -19.96
N VAL A 34 -2.01 -5.72 -20.30
CA VAL A 34 -2.03 -7.19 -20.41
C VAL A 34 -0.76 -7.77 -19.82
N ILE A 35 -0.90 -8.85 -19.06
CA ILE A 35 0.24 -9.55 -18.47
C ILE A 35 1.05 -10.20 -19.58
N THR A 36 2.37 -10.25 -19.44
CA THR A 36 3.20 -10.99 -20.40
C THR A 36 3.47 -12.41 -19.90
N PRO A 37 3.91 -13.33 -20.78
CA PRO A 37 4.44 -14.61 -20.34
C PRO A 37 5.64 -14.50 -19.38
N LEU A 38 6.41 -13.40 -19.46
CA LEU A 38 7.47 -13.13 -18.48
C LEU A 38 6.86 -12.85 -17.11
N GLY A 39 5.79 -12.03 -17.03
CA GLY A 39 5.09 -11.76 -15.78
C GLY A 39 4.50 -13.01 -15.14
N GLU A 40 3.84 -13.85 -15.93
CA GLU A 40 3.32 -15.15 -15.45
C GLU A 40 4.44 -16.04 -14.90
N LEU A 41 5.59 -16.11 -15.59
CA LEU A 41 6.74 -16.89 -15.13
C LEU A 41 7.32 -16.34 -13.80
N GLN A 42 7.45 -15.02 -13.68
CA GLN A 42 7.95 -14.38 -12.47
C GLN A 42 7.06 -14.69 -11.25
N GLU A 43 5.75 -14.67 -11.43
CA GLU A 43 4.78 -14.98 -10.38
C GLU A 43 4.78 -16.47 -10.04
N PHE A 44 4.82 -17.35 -11.04
CA PHE A 44 4.96 -18.79 -10.84
C PHE A 44 6.22 -19.15 -10.03
N GLN A 45 7.36 -18.53 -10.34
CA GLN A 45 8.60 -18.72 -9.58
C GLN A 45 8.47 -18.18 -8.15
N SER A 46 7.80 -17.05 -7.98
CA SER A 46 7.51 -16.46 -6.66
C SER A 46 6.67 -17.39 -5.80
N GLY A 47 5.58 -17.94 -6.34
CA GLY A 47 4.75 -18.93 -5.68
C GLY A 47 5.52 -20.20 -5.32
N THR A 48 6.43 -20.63 -6.20
CA THR A 48 7.29 -21.81 -5.95
C THR A 48 8.21 -21.59 -4.76
N GLY A 49 8.89 -20.44 -4.69
CA GLY A 49 9.74 -20.09 -3.54
C GLY A 49 8.96 -20.00 -2.23
N VAL A 50 7.77 -19.39 -2.28
CA VAL A 50 6.86 -19.32 -1.12
C VAL A 50 6.40 -20.71 -0.67
N ARG A 51 6.09 -21.62 -1.59
CA ARG A 51 5.78 -23.02 -1.26
C ARG A 51 6.93 -23.71 -0.54
N VAL A 52 8.15 -23.57 -1.03
CA VAL A 52 9.32 -24.20 -0.38
C VAL A 52 9.51 -23.63 1.02
N ARG A 53 9.45 -22.31 1.16
CA ARG A 53 9.65 -21.64 2.45
C ARG A 53 8.60 -21.99 3.50
N TYR A 54 7.31 -22.01 3.12
CA TYR A 54 6.19 -22.07 4.07
C TYR A 54 5.43 -23.39 4.06
N LEU A 55 5.39 -24.15 2.97
CA LEU A 55 4.57 -25.37 2.88
C LEU A 55 5.39 -26.67 2.89
N THR A 56 6.71 -26.59 2.72
CA THR A 56 7.56 -27.78 2.62
C THR A 56 8.24 -28.07 3.97
N PRO A 57 8.14 -29.30 4.51
CA PRO A 57 8.87 -29.68 5.72
C PRO A 57 10.37 -29.41 5.57
N GLY A 58 10.95 -28.69 6.54
CA GLY A 58 12.34 -28.24 6.48
C GLY A 58 12.56 -26.85 5.85
N GLY A 59 11.51 -26.23 5.30
CA GLY A 59 11.55 -24.83 4.88
C GLY A 59 11.78 -23.86 6.05
N ALA A 60 12.41 -22.72 5.77
CA ALA A 60 12.87 -21.76 6.79
C ALA A 60 11.76 -21.24 7.72
N SER A 61 10.52 -21.16 7.21
CA SER A 61 9.34 -20.72 7.97
C SER A 61 8.20 -21.73 7.82
N TYR A 62 8.49 -23.03 7.81
CA TYR A 62 7.50 -24.07 7.58
C TYR A 62 6.26 -23.94 8.48
N MET A 63 5.09 -23.88 7.86
CA MET A 63 3.77 -23.74 8.46
C MET A 63 2.99 -25.06 8.33
N PRO A 64 3.03 -25.94 9.33
CA PRO A 64 2.37 -27.25 9.26
C PRO A 64 0.84 -27.16 9.20
N ALA A 65 0.26 -25.98 9.51
CA ALA A 65 -1.17 -25.76 9.46
C ALA A 65 -1.74 -25.72 8.02
N LEU A 66 -0.89 -25.57 7.00
CA LEU A 66 -1.28 -25.55 5.60
C LEU A 66 -0.79 -26.83 4.90
N SER A 67 -1.71 -27.52 4.24
CA SER A 67 -1.39 -28.74 3.48
C SER A 67 -0.64 -28.39 2.18
N PRO A 68 0.54 -28.98 1.93
CA PRO A 68 1.25 -28.78 0.66
C PRO A 68 0.63 -29.54 -0.51
N GLN A 69 -0.21 -30.57 -0.30
CA GLN A 69 -0.71 -31.42 -1.39
C GLN A 69 -1.96 -30.86 -2.06
N ILE A 70 -2.98 -30.53 -1.26
CA ILE A 70 -4.21 -29.86 -1.69
C ILE A 70 -4.51 -28.78 -0.65
N PRO A 71 -4.67 -27.51 -1.06
CA PRO A 71 -5.07 -26.46 -0.15
C PRO A 71 -6.48 -26.72 0.39
N SER A 72 -6.67 -26.58 1.70
CA SER A 72 -8.01 -26.45 2.25
C SER A 72 -8.54 -25.05 1.92
N LEU A 73 -9.57 -24.97 1.09
CA LEU A 73 -10.12 -23.69 0.63
C LEU A 73 -10.69 -22.84 1.77
N THR A 74 -11.03 -23.45 2.91
CA THR A 74 -11.48 -22.72 4.12
C THR A 74 -10.33 -22.07 4.89
N GLN A 75 -9.09 -22.45 4.62
CA GLN A 75 -7.91 -21.90 5.29
C GLN A 75 -7.24 -20.76 4.52
N ILE A 76 -7.66 -20.50 3.28
CA ILE A 76 -7.01 -19.56 2.37
C ILE A 76 -7.98 -18.46 1.92
N ASP A 77 -7.52 -17.22 1.94
CA ASP A 77 -8.21 -16.04 1.41
C ASP A 77 -7.32 -15.43 0.31
N VAL A 78 -7.68 -15.60 -0.95
CA VAL A 78 -6.89 -15.11 -2.08
C VAL A 78 -7.68 -14.03 -2.80
N ARG A 79 -7.16 -12.80 -2.76
CA ARG A 79 -7.75 -11.63 -3.39
C ARG A 79 -6.75 -10.99 -4.33
N ALA A 80 -7.23 -10.54 -5.46
CA ALA A 80 -6.42 -9.87 -6.47
C ALA A 80 -7.20 -8.67 -7.00
N ASP A 81 -6.52 -7.54 -7.11
CA ASP A 81 -7.07 -6.35 -7.73
C ASP A 81 -7.50 -6.66 -9.18
N GLY A 82 -8.78 -6.42 -9.48
CA GLY A 82 -9.39 -6.59 -10.79
C GLY A 82 -9.63 -5.28 -11.53
N GLY A 83 -9.10 -4.16 -11.02
CA GLY A 83 -9.40 -2.82 -11.45
C GLY A 83 -8.83 -2.44 -12.82
N GLY A 84 -8.32 -1.21 -12.92
CA GLY A 84 -8.07 -0.56 -14.22
C GLY A 84 -6.94 -1.18 -15.06
N GLU A 85 -6.17 -2.13 -14.52
CA GLU A 85 -5.06 -2.79 -15.19
C GLU A 85 -5.48 -3.99 -16.05
N GLY A 86 -6.77 -4.15 -16.39
CA GLY A 86 -7.20 -5.14 -17.39
C GLY A 86 -7.05 -6.61 -16.97
N GLY A 87 -6.97 -6.89 -15.67
CA GLY A 87 -6.87 -8.25 -15.13
C GLY A 87 -5.44 -8.75 -14.86
N VAL A 88 -4.41 -7.94 -15.13
CA VAL A 88 -2.99 -8.32 -14.92
C VAL A 88 -2.71 -8.87 -13.53
N ILE A 89 -3.23 -8.22 -12.50
CA ILE A 89 -3.01 -8.65 -11.11
C ILE A 89 -3.77 -9.96 -10.80
N VAL A 90 -4.93 -10.18 -11.41
CA VAL A 90 -5.70 -11.44 -11.28
C VAL A 90 -4.96 -12.60 -11.95
N ASP A 91 -4.44 -12.40 -13.17
CA ASP A 91 -3.65 -13.41 -13.88
C ASP A 91 -2.34 -13.72 -13.14
N SER A 92 -1.69 -12.68 -12.59
CA SER A 92 -0.53 -12.83 -11.72
C SER A 92 -0.83 -13.70 -10.50
N ALA A 93 -1.98 -13.48 -9.85
CA ALA A 93 -2.41 -14.30 -8.72
C ALA A 93 -2.63 -15.77 -9.11
N TYR A 94 -3.22 -16.04 -10.28
CA TYR A 94 -3.34 -17.42 -10.76
C TYR A 94 -1.97 -18.05 -11.01
N ALA A 95 -1.05 -17.36 -11.69
CA ALA A 95 0.30 -17.86 -11.92
C ALA A 95 1.07 -18.11 -10.61
N PHE A 96 0.95 -17.20 -9.64
CA PHE A 96 1.50 -17.39 -8.30
C PHE A 96 0.93 -18.64 -7.62
N MET A 97 -0.39 -18.82 -7.64
CA MET A 97 -1.04 -19.98 -7.03
C MET A 97 -0.63 -21.29 -7.71
N GLN A 98 -0.33 -21.29 -9.00
CA GLN A 98 0.21 -22.45 -9.71
C GLN A 98 1.60 -22.85 -9.21
N GLY A 99 2.46 -21.87 -8.88
CA GLY A 99 3.74 -22.14 -8.24
C GLY A 99 3.57 -22.63 -6.80
N MET A 100 2.64 -22.02 -6.06
CA MET A 100 2.43 -22.34 -4.65
C MET A 100 1.76 -23.71 -4.43
N PHE A 101 0.82 -24.06 -5.31
CA PHE A 101 0.06 -25.32 -5.32
C PHE A 101 0.14 -25.94 -6.72
N PRO A 102 1.28 -26.58 -7.07
CA PRO A 102 1.49 -27.16 -8.38
C PRO A 102 0.55 -28.34 -8.65
N ALA A 103 0.43 -28.70 -9.92
CA ALA A 103 -0.37 -29.84 -10.37
C ALA A 103 0.00 -31.12 -9.61
N ASN A 104 -1.01 -31.87 -9.19
CA ASN A 104 -0.87 -33.05 -8.34
C ASN A 104 -1.78 -34.17 -8.85
N THR A 105 -1.25 -35.00 -9.75
CA THR A 105 -1.99 -36.11 -10.36
C THR A 105 -2.54 -37.09 -9.33
N THR A 106 -1.80 -37.38 -8.26
CA THR A 106 -2.24 -38.31 -7.21
C THR A 106 -3.46 -37.79 -6.47
N ALA A 107 -3.47 -36.50 -6.13
CA ALA A 107 -4.54 -35.89 -5.35
C ALA A 107 -5.72 -35.43 -6.24
N GLN A 108 -5.50 -35.26 -7.55
CA GLN A 108 -6.48 -34.81 -8.54
C GLN A 108 -6.91 -35.93 -9.51
N THR A 109 -6.86 -37.19 -9.08
CA THR A 109 -7.37 -38.34 -9.84
C THR A 109 -8.48 -39.04 -9.08
N ILE A 110 -9.58 -39.33 -9.77
CA ILE A 110 -10.67 -40.15 -9.25
C ILE A 110 -10.84 -41.41 -10.09
N THR A 111 -11.37 -42.47 -9.48
CA THR A 111 -11.82 -43.67 -10.20
C THR A 111 -13.33 -43.64 -10.32
N LEU A 112 -13.84 -43.74 -11.54
CA LEU A 112 -15.27 -43.78 -11.84
C LEU A 112 -15.82 -45.19 -11.58
N ALA A 113 -17.15 -45.31 -11.46
CA ALA A 113 -17.84 -46.57 -11.17
C ALA A 113 -17.58 -47.68 -12.22
N ASN A 114 -17.20 -47.31 -13.45
CA ASN A 114 -16.85 -48.26 -14.52
C ASN A 114 -15.37 -48.69 -14.48
N GLY A 115 -14.61 -48.30 -13.44
CA GLY A 115 -13.20 -48.61 -13.28
C GLY A 115 -12.23 -47.71 -14.05
N THR A 116 -12.73 -46.74 -14.83
CA THR A 116 -11.86 -45.77 -15.52
C THR A 116 -11.36 -44.69 -14.56
N THR A 117 -10.11 -44.27 -14.72
CA THR A 117 -9.53 -43.17 -13.96
C THR A 117 -9.61 -41.87 -14.74
N VAL A 118 -10.01 -40.79 -14.08
CA VAL A 118 -10.03 -39.45 -14.65
C VAL A 118 -9.17 -38.54 -13.78
N THR A 119 -8.26 -37.82 -14.41
CA THR A 119 -7.42 -36.81 -13.77
C THR A 119 -7.89 -35.42 -14.19
N SER A 120 -7.85 -34.46 -13.27
CA SER A 120 -8.12 -33.06 -13.61
C SER A 120 -7.23 -32.59 -14.79
N PRO A 121 -7.71 -31.66 -15.64
CA PRO A 121 -6.94 -31.13 -16.77
C PRO A 121 -5.57 -30.57 -16.38
N LEU A 122 -4.73 -30.28 -17.39
CA LEU A 122 -3.38 -29.71 -17.22
C LEU A 122 -2.49 -30.53 -16.25
N GLY A 123 -2.62 -31.86 -16.31
CA GLY A 123 -1.79 -32.76 -15.51
C GLY A 123 -2.17 -32.83 -14.04
N GLY A 124 -3.44 -32.62 -13.68
CA GLY A 124 -3.90 -32.63 -12.29
C GLY A 124 -3.82 -31.25 -11.64
N TYR A 125 -4.18 -30.19 -12.37
CA TYR A 125 -4.18 -28.82 -11.86
C TYR A 125 -4.98 -28.68 -10.55
N VAL A 126 -4.42 -27.93 -9.61
CA VAL A 126 -5.07 -27.63 -8.33
C VAL A 126 -5.71 -26.24 -8.40
N TYR A 127 -7.04 -26.19 -8.30
CA TYR A 127 -7.79 -24.94 -8.40
C TYR A 127 -7.83 -24.21 -7.06
N VAL A 128 -7.16 -23.07 -6.98
CA VAL A 128 -7.27 -22.10 -5.89
C VAL A 128 -8.15 -20.93 -6.37
N PRO A 129 -9.31 -20.67 -5.74
CA PRO A 129 -10.16 -19.55 -6.11
C PRO A 129 -9.45 -18.21 -5.86
N VAL A 130 -9.37 -17.36 -6.88
CA VAL A 130 -8.92 -15.97 -6.76
C VAL A 130 -10.15 -15.07 -6.79
N GLN A 131 -10.36 -14.31 -5.72
CA GLN A 131 -11.41 -13.29 -5.68
C GLN A 131 -10.90 -12.04 -6.39
N SER A 132 -11.49 -11.74 -7.54
CA SER A 132 -11.24 -10.47 -8.24
C SER A 132 -11.96 -9.33 -7.52
N VAL A 133 -11.18 -8.36 -7.05
CA VAL A 133 -11.68 -7.19 -6.29
C VAL A 133 -11.80 -6.01 -7.25
N MET A 134 -13.03 -5.65 -7.58
CA MET A 134 -13.31 -4.53 -8.48
C MET A 134 -13.49 -3.23 -7.68
N PRO A 135 -12.78 -2.13 -7.96
CA PRO A 135 -12.90 -0.86 -7.23
C PRO A 135 -14.32 -0.28 -7.21
N THR A 136 -15.13 -0.62 -8.22
CA THR A 136 -16.54 -0.19 -8.32
C THR A 136 -17.46 -0.84 -7.28
N LYS A 137 -16.98 -1.86 -6.56
CA LYS A 137 -17.72 -2.63 -5.55
C LYS A 137 -16.98 -2.74 -4.23
N ASP A 138 -15.65 -2.75 -4.27
CA ASP A 138 -14.77 -2.95 -3.13
C ASP A 138 -13.53 -2.09 -3.32
N TYR A 139 -13.35 -1.10 -2.43
CA TYR A 139 -12.27 -0.12 -2.49
C TYR A 139 -10.94 -0.65 -1.92
N THR A 140 -10.93 -1.83 -1.30
CA THR A 140 -9.84 -2.24 -0.38
C THR A 140 -8.48 -2.42 -1.05
N LEU A 141 -8.43 -2.72 -2.36
CA LEU A 141 -7.17 -2.88 -3.10
C LEU A 141 -6.81 -1.67 -3.99
N GLU A 142 -7.79 -0.80 -4.31
CA GLU A 142 -7.61 0.41 -5.12
C GLU A 142 -8.29 1.64 -4.49
N GLY A 143 -7.98 1.92 -3.23
CA GLY A 143 -8.63 3.00 -2.47
C GLY A 143 -8.45 4.41 -3.06
N PHE A 144 -7.48 4.60 -3.96
CA PHE A 144 -7.16 5.87 -4.61
C PHE A 144 -8.02 6.18 -5.85
N THR A 145 -8.71 5.19 -6.43
CA THR A 145 -9.47 5.38 -7.67
C THR A 145 -10.79 6.11 -7.43
N SER A 146 -11.17 7.04 -8.33
CA SER A 146 -12.38 7.88 -8.16
C SER A 146 -12.44 8.64 -6.82
N CYS A 147 -11.28 8.96 -6.24
CA CYS A 147 -11.16 9.65 -4.97
C CYS A 147 -10.83 11.14 -5.19
N ASN A 148 -11.81 12.03 -4.99
CA ASN A 148 -11.64 13.46 -5.28
C ASN A 148 -10.61 14.12 -4.34
N THR A 149 -10.59 13.73 -3.06
CA THR A 149 -9.61 14.24 -2.09
C THR A 149 -8.18 13.84 -2.48
N PHE A 150 -7.98 12.63 -3.00
CA PHE A 150 -6.67 12.16 -3.47
C PHE A 150 -6.22 12.91 -4.73
N ALA A 151 -7.12 13.12 -5.70
CA ALA A 151 -6.81 13.93 -6.88
C ALA A 151 -6.43 15.39 -6.51
N ALA A 152 -7.11 15.96 -5.51
CA ALA A 152 -6.77 17.28 -4.98
C ALA A 152 -5.40 17.30 -4.29
N HIS A 153 -5.06 16.24 -3.55
CA HIS A 153 -3.74 16.05 -2.95
C HIS A 153 -2.64 16.00 -4.02
N ASN A 154 -2.81 15.22 -5.09
CA ASN A 154 -1.84 15.16 -6.20
C ASN A 154 -1.65 16.52 -6.87
N THR A 155 -2.76 17.23 -7.10
CA THR A 155 -2.71 18.61 -7.62
C THR A 155 -1.92 19.54 -6.69
N ALA A 156 -2.13 19.44 -5.37
CA ALA A 156 -1.40 20.25 -4.40
C ALA A 156 0.10 19.88 -4.36
N PHE A 157 0.43 18.59 -4.43
CA PHE A 157 1.82 18.11 -4.50
C PHE A 157 2.54 18.67 -5.73
N TYR A 158 1.94 18.59 -6.92
CA TYR A 158 2.52 19.10 -8.16
C TYR A 158 2.70 20.62 -8.17
N ASN A 159 1.91 21.36 -7.38
CA ASN A 159 2.04 22.81 -7.20
C ASN A 159 2.92 23.21 -6.01
N SER A 160 3.50 22.26 -5.29
CA SER A 160 4.33 22.56 -4.12
C SER A 160 5.68 23.16 -4.54
N PRO A 161 6.28 24.06 -3.73
CA PRO A 161 7.58 24.66 -4.05
C PRO A 161 8.68 23.63 -4.28
N HIS A 162 8.69 22.54 -3.50
CA HIS A 162 9.68 21.47 -3.65
C HIS A 162 9.51 20.72 -4.98
N PHE A 163 8.28 20.38 -5.36
CA PHE A 163 8.02 19.71 -6.64
C PHE A 163 8.41 20.58 -7.84
N LEU A 164 8.04 21.86 -7.81
CA LEU A 164 8.41 22.80 -8.86
C LEU A 164 9.93 23.00 -8.96
N GLN A 165 10.64 22.95 -7.83
CA GLN A 165 12.10 22.98 -7.80
C GLN A 165 12.70 21.73 -8.46
N VAL A 166 12.26 20.52 -8.07
CA VAL A 166 12.74 19.26 -8.69
C VAL A 166 12.45 19.24 -10.20
N GLN A 167 11.28 19.71 -10.61
CA GLN A 167 10.93 19.83 -12.03
C GLN A 167 11.87 20.80 -12.75
N SER A 168 12.14 21.97 -12.17
CA SER A 168 13.05 22.96 -12.74
C SER A 168 14.47 22.39 -12.90
N ASP A 169 14.98 21.73 -11.86
CA ASP A 169 16.33 21.17 -11.82
C ASP A 169 16.53 20.03 -12.83
N ASN A 170 15.46 19.31 -13.18
CA ASN A 170 15.49 18.17 -14.09
C ASN A 170 14.93 18.48 -15.48
N MET A 171 14.58 19.73 -15.78
CA MET A 171 13.92 20.09 -17.05
C MET A 171 14.78 19.73 -18.27
N ALA A 172 16.08 20.00 -18.21
CA ALA A 172 17.01 19.68 -19.31
C ALA A 172 17.09 18.16 -19.56
N PHE A 173 17.11 17.36 -18.49
CA PHE A 173 17.07 15.90 -18.59
C PHE A 173 15.75 15.43 -19.19
N LEU A 174 14.61 15.90 -18.68
CA LEU A 174 13.29 15.52 -19.18
C LEU A 174 13.15 15.82 -20.69
N GLN A 175 13.56 17.02 -21.12
CA GLN A 175 13.55 17.40 -22.54
C GLN A 175 14.47 16.52 -23.40
N SER A 176 15.59 16.03 -22.84
CA SER A 176 16.48 15.11 -23.55
C SER A 176 15.84 13.74 -23.86
N LEU A 177 14.71 13.40 -23.22
CA LEU A 177 13.97 12.16 -23.47
C LEU A 177 13.05 12.24 -24.70
N GLU A 178 12.79 13.43 -25.25
CA GLU A 178 11.88 13.60 -26.41
C GLU A 178 12.22 12.70 -27.60
N PRO A 179 13.50 12.54 -28.03
CA PRO A 179 13.85 11.69 -29.16
C PRO A 179 13.50 10.20 -28.97
N ILE A 180 13.46 9.72 -27.72
CA ILE A 180 13.12 8.31 -27.41
C ILE A 180 11.64 8.13 -27.08
N LEU A 181 10.97 9.17 -26.55
CA LEU A 181 9.57 9.15 -26.18
C LEU A 181 8.63 9.41 -27.37
N GLY A 182 9.12 10.14 -28.38
CA GLY A 182 8.34 10.65 -29.48
C GLY A 182 7.60 11.95 -29.16
N PRO A 183 7.09 12.66 -30.18
CA PRO A 183 6.58 14.03 -30.05
C PRO A 183 5.24 14.14 -29.32
N ASP A 184 4.47 13.05 -29.24
CA ASP A 184 3.08 13.09 -28.74
C ASP A 184 2.97 12.85 -27.21
N ARG A 185 4.10 12.60 -26.52
CA ARG A 185 4.10 12.32 -25.09
C ARG A 185 4.25 13.60 -24.28
N ASN A 186 3.44 13.74 -23.23
CA ASN A 186 3.61 14.81 -22.25
C ASN A 186 4.90 14.58 -21.44
N ILE A 187 5.91 15.41 -21.68
CA ILE A 187 7.19 15.36 -20.97
C ILE A 187 7.14 16.36 -19.81
N SER A 188 6.78 15.88 -18.63
CA SER A 188 6.75 16.68 -17.41
C SER A 188 6.96 15.79 -16.19
N LEU A 189 7.41 16.38 -15.07
CA LEU A 189 7.58 15.64 -13.82
C LEU A 189 6.22 15.13 -13.31
N ALA A 190 5.12 15.86 -13.51
CA ALA A 190 3.79 15.37 -13.15
C ALA A 190 3.39 14.11 -13.94
N ASN A 191 3.93 13.92 -15.15
CA ASN A 191 3.66 12.73 -15.97
C ASN A 191 4.75 11.64 -15.81
N MET A 192 5.62 11.74 -14.80
CA MET A 192 6.85 10.96 -14.71
C MET A 192 6.61 9.44 -14.67
N TYR A 193 5.53 8.98 -14.05
CA TYR A 193 5.20 7.55 -14.08
C TYR A 193 4.97 7.03 -15.49
N ASN A 194 4.20 7.74 -16.32
CA ASN A 194 3.90 7.29 -17.68
C ASN A 194 5.15 7.33 -18.58
N ILE A 195 6.07 8.26 -18.31
CA ILE A 195 7.40 8.30 -18.94
C ILE A 195 8.19 7.05 -18.56
N PHE A 196 8.27 6.74 -17.26
CA PHE A 196 8.96 5.56 -16.78
C PHE A 196 8.35 4.26 -17.28
N ASP A 197 7.02 4.11 -17.24
CA ASP A 197 6.36 2.89 -17.70
C ASP A 197 6.70 2.60 -19.17
N TYR A 198 6.61 3.62 -20.03
CA TYR A 198 6.96 3.49 -21.43
C TYR A 198 8.43 3.10 -21.63
N ILE A 199 9.36 3.79 -20.96
CA ILE A 199 10.79 3.52 -21.07
C ILE A 199 11.11 2.12 -20.52
N ASN A 200 10.58 1.76 -19.36
CA ASN A 200 10.81 0.47 -18.70
C ASN A 200 10.30 -0.70 -19.55
N VAL A 201 9.06 -0.62 -20.03
CA VAL A 201 8.48 -1.68 -20.87
C VAL A 201 9.23 -1.81 -22.18
N ASN A 202 9.56 -0.72 -22.86
CA ASN A 202 10.34 -0.82 -24.10
C ASN A 202 11.77 -1.31 -23.85
N ASN A 203 12.39 -0.95 -22.72
CA ASN A 203 13.71 -1.46 -22.37
C ASN A 203 13.71 -2.99 -22.13
N ILE A 204 12.61 -3.55 -21.62
CA ILE A 204 12.45 -4.99 -21.42
C ILE A 204 12.11 -5.71 -22.74
N HIS A 205 11.20 -5.16 -23.52
CA HIS A 205 10.53 -5.88 -24.62
C HIS A 205 10.97 -5.48 -26.04
N ASN A 206 11.76 -4.42 -26.20
CA ASN A 206 12.18 -3.89 -27.50
C ASN A 206 13.71 -3.79 -27.59
N ALA A 207 14.32 -4.74 -28.28
CA ALA A 207 15.77 -4.83 -28.42
C ALA A 207 16.41 -3.56 -29.02
N THR A 208 15.75 -2.92 -29.98
CA THR A 208 16.23 -1.66 -30.56
C THR A 208 16.22 -0.56 -29.51
N PHE A 209 15.11 -0.43 -28.77
CA PHE A 209 14.99 0.56 -27.70
C PHE A 209 16.01 0.33 -26.59
N HIS A 210 16.16 -0.92 -26.15
CA HIS A 210 17.16 -1.32 -25.15
C HIS A 210 18.58 -0.87 -25.53
N SER A 211 18.95 -0.99 -26.81
CA SER A 211 20.26 -0.56 -27.31
C SER A 211 20.45 0.96 -27.38
N MET A 212 19.37 1.74 -27.35
CA MET A 212 19.40 3.20 -27.47
C MET A 212 19.45 3.93 -26.12
N VAL A 213 19.01 3.28 -25.04
CA VAL A 213 18.90 3.90 -23.71
C VAL A 213 20.04 3.42 -22.82
N SER A 214 20.81 4.35 -22.26
CA SER A 214 21.90 4.01 -21.33
C SER A 214 21.37 3.69 -19.94
N ASN A 215 22.17 2.97 -19.15
CA ASN A 215 21.85 2.71 -17.74
C ASN A 215 21.69 4.01 -16.95
N ASP A 216 22.52 5.03 -17.20
CA ASP A 216 22.40 6.34 -16.53
C ASP A 216 21.03 6.99 -16.77
N VAL A 217 20.49 6.89 -17.99
CA VAL A 217 19.14 7.39 -18.30
C VAL A 217 18.09 6.58 -17.54
N MET A 218 18.20 5.26 -17.52
CA MET A 218 17.28 4.38 -16.78
C MET A 218 17.28 4.70 -15.28
N GLU A 219 18.46 4.90 -14.68
CA GLU A 219 18.63 5.23 -13.26
C GLU A 219 18.04 6.60 -12.93
N HIS A 220 18.28 7.62 -13.77
CA HIS A 220 17.74 8.96 -13.53
C HIS A 220 16.22 9.00 -13.72
N VAL A 221 15.68 8.32 -14.74
CA VAL A 221 14.23 8.12 -14.89
C VAL A 221 13.67 7.44 -13.64
N ARG A 222 14.27 6.34 -13.18
CA ARG A 222 13.81 5.60 -11.99
C ARG A 222 13.84 6.47 -10.74
N ALA A 223 14.89 7.25 -10.52
CA ALA A 223 15.00 8.14 -9.37
C ALA A 223 13.89 9.20 -9.34
N LEU A 224 13.59 9.82 -10.49
CA LEU A 224 12.48 10.78 -10.60
C LEU A 224 11.12 10.12 -10.40
N THR A 225 10.94 8.91 -10.89
CA THR A 225 9.70 8.15 -10.69
C THR A 225 9.52 7.75 -9.23
N ASN A 226 10.58 7.31 -8.54
CA ASN A 226 10.50 7.00 -7.11
C ASN A 226 10.14 8.24 -6.30
N TYR A 227 10.79 9.39 -6.56
CA TYR A 227 10.41 10.67 -5.95
C TYR A 227 8.93 11.03 -6.20
N HIS A 228 8.50 10.91 -7.46
CA HIS A 228 7.14 11.24 -7.87
C HIS A 228 6.10 10.35 -7.17
N GLU A 229 6.24 9.03 -7.32
CA GLU A 229 5.25 8.08 -6.82
C GLU A 229 5.25 7.99 -5.29
N TYR A 230 6.40 8.15 -4.63
CA TYR A 230 6.43 8.28 -3.18
C TYR A 230 5.69 9.53 -2.73
N GLY A 231 5.90 10.68 -3.37
CA GLY A 231 5.20 11.91 -3.04
C GLY A 231 3.69 11.86 -3.25
N VAL A 232 3.21 10.99 -4.16
CA VAL A 232 1.78 10.76 -4.39
C VAL A 232 1.18 9.75 -3.41
N PHE A 233 1.87 8.65 -3.13
CA PHE A 233 1.36 7.54 -2.30
C PHE A 233 1.88 7.54 -0.86
N SER A 234 2.32 8.69 -0.37
CA SER A 234 2.73 8.87 1.03
C SER A 234 2.25 10.19 1.60
N ASP A 235 2.27 10.29 2.91
CA ASP A 235 1.94 11.51 3.64
C ASP A 235 2.67 11.54 4.97
N VAL A 236 2.95 12.73 5.49
CA VAL A 236 3.70 12.94 6.75
C VAL A 236 3.03 12.25 7.94
N THR A 237 1.70 12.20 7.94
CA THR A 237 0.93 11.49 8.97
C THR A 237 0.27 10.25 8.35
N PRO A 238 0.18 9.12 9.07
CA PRO A 238 -0.47 7.92 8.54
C PRO A 238 -1.93 8.13 8.09
N ALA A 239 -2.63 9.12 8.69
CA ALA A 239 -4.00 9.50 8.33
C ALA A 239 -4.10 10.37 7.06
N GLY A 240 -2.99 10.89 6.54
CA GLY A 240 -2.99 11.72 5.33
C GLY A 240 -3.46 10.97 4.09
N ILE A 241 -4.18 11.66 3.20
CA ILE A 241 -4.83 11.07 2.03
C ILE A 241 -3.85 10.46 1.02
N GLY A 242 -2.58 10.89 0.98
CA GLY A 242 -1.53 10.26 0.18
C GLY A 242 -1.30 8.80 0.58
N ASN A 243 -1.56 8.43 1.84
CA ASN A 243 -1.48 7.05 2.31
C ASN A 243 -2.72 6.20 1.97
N ILE A 244 -3.68 6.68 1.17
CA ILE A 244 -4.97 6.01 0.98
C ILE A 244 -4.86 4.58 0.45
N ALA A 245 -3.85 4.27 -0.38
CA ALA A 245 -3.63 2.91 -0.85
C ALA A 245 -3.31 1.95 0.32
N GLY A 246 -2.53 2.43 1.30
CA GLY A 246 -2.24 1.73 2.54
C GLY A 246 -3.45 1.70 3.48
N GLN A 247 -4.15 2.82 3.67
CA GLN A 247 -5.32 2.88 4.55
C GLN A 247 -6.46 1.95 4.11
N ALA A 248 -6.65 1.76 2.81
CA ALA A 248 -7.66 0.88 2.26
C ALA A 248 -7.34 -0.61 2.47
N ILE A 249 -6.10 -1.02 2.17
CA ILE A 249 -5.67 -2.43 2.28
C ILE A 249 -5.56 -2.91 3.73
N LEU A 250 -5.48 -2.00 4.71
CA LEU A 250 -5.49 -2.37 6.12
C LEU A 250 -6.75 -3.11 6.54
N GLN A 251 -7.92 -2.86 5.93
CA GLN A 251 -9.16 -3.55 6.31
C GLN A 251 -9.05 -5.08 6.14
N PRO A 252 -8.77 -5.63 4.94
CA PRO A 252 -8.63 -7.08 4.78
C PRO A 252 -7.46 -7.65 5.60
N MET A 253 -6.37 -6.89 5.76
CA MET A 253 -5.23 -7.32 6.60
C MET A 253 -5.63 -7.49 8.06
N LEU A 254 -6.26 -6.48 8.67
CA LEU A 254 -6.68 -6.53 10.08
C LEU A 254 -7.73 -7.62 10.32
N THR A 255 -8.60 -7.88 9.36
CA THR A 255 -9.51 -9.03 9.40
C THR A 255 -8.71 -10.34 9.47
N ALA A 256 -7.74 -10.57 8.58
CA ALA A 256 -6.92 -11.78 8.62
C ALA A 256 -6.13 -11.92 9.92
N LEU A 257 -5.55 -10.83 10.45
CA LEU A 257 -4.84 -10.86 11.74
C LEU A 257 -5.75 -11.26 12.92
N ASN A 258 -7.02 -10.85 12.91
CA ASN A 258 -8.00 -11.28 13.91
C ASN A 258 -8.36 -12.77 13.73
N GLU A 259 -8.54 -13.23 12.49
CA GLU A 259 -8.82 -14.64 12.20
C GLU A 259 -7.66 -15.55 12.64
N PHE A 260 -6.41 -15.14 12.44
CA PHE A 260 -5.23 -15.93 12.85
C PHE A 260 -5.11 -16.11 14.37
N GLN A 261 -5.60 -15.15 15.15
CA GLN A 261 -5.62 -15.24 16.61
C GLN A 261 -6.79 -16.10 17.13
N ASN A 262 -7.84 -16.26 16.34
CA ASN A 262 -9.04 -17.02 16.69
C ASN A 262 -8.85 -18.52 16.41
N THR A 263 -8.71 -19.33 17.47
CA THR A 263 -8.53 -20.78 17.35
C THR A 263 -9.70 -21.50 16.67
N SER A 264 -10.89 -20.91 16.67
CA SER A 264 -12.08 -21.45 15.99
C SER A 264 -12.14 -21.08 14.51
N SER A 265 -11.34 -20.09 14.07
CA SER A 265 -11.22 -19.76 12.66
C SER A 265 -10.34 -20.80 11.95
N PRO A 266 -10.71 -21.26 10.75
CA PRO A 266 -9.84 -22.07 9.91
C PRO A 266 -8.81 -21.25 9.12
N VAL A 267 -8.96 -19.93 8.97
CA VAL A 267 -8.14 -19.11 8.07
C VAL A 267 -6.69 -19.00 8.56
N ARG A 268 -5.72 -19.33 7.71
CA ARG A 268 -4.27 -19.33 8.04
C ARG A 268 -3.42 -18.62 6.99
N PHE A 269 -3.97 -18.34 5.81
CA PHE A 269 -3.26 -17.70 4.72
C PHE A 269 -4.14 -16.65 4.04
N GLN A 270 -3.60 -15.44 3.88
CA GLN A 270 -4.17 -14.40 3.03
C GLN A 270 -3.17 -14.02 1.96
N TYR A 271 -3.63 -13.92 0.72
CA TYR A 271 -2.90 -13.36 -0.42
C TYR A 271 -3.65 -12.12 -0.92
N LEU A 272 -2.92 -11.01 -1.06
CA LEU A 272 -3.40 -9.75 -1.63
C LEU A 272 -2.52 -9.38 -2.82
N GLY A 273 -2.97 -9.70 -4.03
CA GLY A 273 -2.32 -9.25 -5.26
C GLY A 273 -2.71 -7.81 -5.56
N VAL A 274 -1.72 -6.93 -5.72
CA VAL A 274 -1.90 -5.48 -5.89
C VAL A 274 -0.88 -4.89 -6.87
N SER A 275 -1.02 -3.59 -7.17
CA SER A 275 0.03 -2.80 -7.82
C SER A 275 1.11 -2.35 -6.81
N TYR A 276 2.08 -1.54 -7.23
CA TYR A 276 3.12 -1.02 -6.31
C TYR A 276 2.59 -0.01 -5.29
N LYS A 277 1.41 0.58 -5.51
CA LYS A 277 0.91 1.73 -4.75
C LYS A 277 0.67 1.41 -3.27
N PRO A 278 0.03 0.27 -2.90
CA PRO A 278 -0.10 -0.12 -1.50
C PRO A 278 1.25 -0.37 -0.80
N PHE A 279 2.29 -0.80 -1.52
CA PHE A 279 3.63 -0.97 -0.93
C PHE A 279 4.19 0.37 -0.46
N LEU A 280 4.13 1.42 -1.28
CA LEU A 280 4.62 2.75 -0.92
C LEU A 280 3.92 3.29 0.33
N SER A 281 2.58 3.24 0.35
CA SER A 281 1.82 3.71 1.51
C SER A 281 2.08 2.86 2.75
N LEU A 282 2.10 1.53 2.64
CA LEU A 282 2.38 0.66 3.78
C LEU A 282 3.80 0.86 4.30
N PHE A 283 4.81 1.00 3.44
CA PHE A 283 6.18 1.27 3.85
C PHE A 283 6.30 2.60 4.57
N ASN A 284 5.64 3.66 4.09
CA ASN A 284 5.56 4.93 4.80
C ASN A 284 4.86 4.80 6.17
N MET A 285 3.67 4.19 6.22
CA MET A 285 2.88 4.01 7.44
C MET A 285 3.58 3.12 8.48
N THR A 286 4.38 2.15 8.03
CA THR A 286 5.13 1.22 8.87
C THR A 286 6.60 1.63 9.06
N GLN A 287 6.99 2.82 8.60
CA GLN A 287 8.35 3.35 8.76
C GLN A 287 9.44 2.40 8.21
N VAL A 288 9.14 1.68 7.14
CA VAL A 288 10.13 0.94 6.36
C VAL A 288 10.96 1.97 5.61
N PRO A 289 12.30 1.94 5.69
CA PRO A 289 13.16 2.91 5.03
C PRO A 289 13.31 2.61 3.52
N ASN A 290 12.18 2.58 2.81
CA ASN A 290 12.11 2.39 1.36
C ASN A 290 11.05 3.33 0.78
N GLN A 291 11.49 4.21 -0.11
CA GLN A 291 10.64 5.16 -0.83
C GLN A 291 10.51 4.80 -2.32
N ASP A 292 11.16 3.71 -2.74
CA ASP A 292 11.21 3.30 -4.13
C ASP A 292 10.01 2.46 -4.50
N ILE A 293 9.57 2.59 -5.75
CA ILE A 293 8.59 1.67 -6.33
C ILE A 293 9.20 0.27 -6.29
N VAL A 294 8.49 -0.69 -5.71
CA VAL A 294 8.93 -2.09 -5.67
C VAL A 294 8.87 -2.71 -7.07
N ASP A 295 9.79 -3.58 -7.45
CA ASP A 295 9.89 -4.20 -8.78
C ASP A 295 8.80 -5.26 -9.03
N TYR A 296 8.58 -5.68 -10.28
CA TYR A 296 7.59 -6.71 -10.64
C TYR A 296 7.81 -8.02 -9.87
N ALA A 297 6.72 -8.70 -9.47
CA ALA A 297 6.74 -9.93 -8.67
C ALA A 297 7.39 -9.81 -7.27
N SER A 298 7.43 -8.57 -6.74
CA SER A 298 7.83 -8.32 -5.34
C SER A 298 6.88 -9.00 -4.37
N VAL A 299 7.40 -9.49 -3.25
CA VAL A 299 6.65 -10.19 -2.21
C VAL A 299 6.93 -9.57 -0.85
N LEU A 300 5.90 -9.04 -0.19
CA LEU A 300 5.90 -8.65 1.22
C LEU A 300 5.13 -9.69 2.03
N ALA A 301 5.76 -10.24 3.05
CA ALA A 301 5.22 -11.29 3.90
C ALA A 301 5.14 -10.85 5.35
N TYR A 302 3.95 -10.92 5.93
CA TYR A 302 3.73 -10.79 7.38
C TYR A 302 3.45 -12.16 7.99
N GLU A 303 4.39 -12.63 8.80
CA GLU A 303 4.31 -13.91 9.51
C GLU A 303 3.79 -13.66 10.93
N VAL A 304 2.61 -14.21 11.26
CA VAL A 304 2.08 -14.19 12.62
C VAL A 304 2.47 -15.47 13.34
N ARG A 305 2.97 -15.36 14.57
CA ARG A 305 3.42 -16.49 15.41
C ARG A 305 2.71 -16.48 16.75
N ASN A 306 2.62 -17.65 17.39
CA ASN A 306 2.19 -17.79 18.78
C ASN A 306 3.39 -18.20 19.64
N THR A 307 3.95 -17.23 20.35
CA THR A 307 5.14 -17.40 21.19
C THR A 307 4.74 -17.54 22.66
N SER A 308 5.71 -17.86 23.53
CA SER A 308 5.49 -17.84 24.98
C SER A 308 5.09 -16.46 25.53
N SER A 309 5.46 -15.38 24.83
CA SER A 309 5.11 -13.99 25.13
C SER A 309 3.81 -13.51 24.47
N GLY A 310 3.05 -14.39 23.82
CA GLY A 310 1.83 -14.07 23.07
C GLY A 310 2.04 -14.00 21.56
N PHE A 311 1.08 -13.40 20.87
CA PHE A 311 1.13 -13.28 19.41
C PHE A 311 2.15 -12.24 18.96
N THR A 312 3.00 -12.63 18.01
CA THR A 312 3.99 -11.74 17.38
C THR A 312 3.81 -11.69 15.88
N ILE A 313 4.34 -10.64 15.26
CA ILE A 313 4.37 -10.43 13.81
C ILE A 313 5.79 -10.09 13.35
N ARG A 314 6.21 -10.67 12.23
CA ARG A 314 7.47 -10.36 11.54
C ARG A 314 7.20 -10.03 10.08
N ALA A 315 7.87 -9.00 9.57
CA ALA A 315 7.85 -8.66 8.16
C ALA A 315 9.07 -9.26 7.44
N ASN A 316 8.86 -9.75 6.23
CA ASN A 316 9.91 -10.15 5.30
C ASN A 316 9.57 -9.60 3.92
N PHE A 317 10.57 -9.31 3.11
CA PHE A 317 10.39 -8.70 1.80
C PHE A 317 11.40 -9.22 0.80
N ARG A 318 10.93 -9.41 -0.44
CA ARG A 318 11.75 -9.54 -1.62
C ARG A 318 11.31 -8.49 -2.62
N ASN A 319 12.26 -7.65 -3.05
CA ASN A 319 12.03 -6.71 -4.13
C ASN A 319 12.33 -7.39 -5.47
N GLY A 320 11.30 -7.62 -6.28
CA GLY A 320 11.41 -8.20 -7.60
C GLY A 320 11.22 -9.72 -7.66
N SER A 321 11.50 -10.26 -8.84
CA SER A 321 11.35 -11.67 -9.18
C SER A 321 12.23 -12.58 -8.31
N ALA A 322 11.81 -13.84 -8.18
CA ALA A 322 12.58 -14.82 -7.42
C ALA A 322 13.99 -15.01 -8.01
N THR A 323 14.99 -14.86 -7.15
CA THR A 323 16.41 -15.16 -7.43
C THR A 323 16.80 -16.55 -6.90
N ALA A 324 15.96 -17.12 -6.03
CA ALA A 324 16.10 -18.48 -5.53
C ALA A 324 14.73 -19.18 -5.51
N MET A 325 14.70 -20.47 -5.87
CA MET A 325 13.46 -21.26 -5.93
C MET A 325 13.03 -21.82 -4.57
N ASP A 326 13.83 -21.61 -3.51
CA ASP A 326 13.56 -22.08 -2.14
C ASP A 326 12.98 -20.99 -1.23
N GLY A 327 12.83 -19.76 -1.74
CA GLY A 327 12.35 -18.60 -0.98
C GLY A 327 13.37 -18.06 0.03
N SER A 328 14.66 -18.37 -0.11
CA SER A 328 15.74 -17.80 0.71
C SER A 328 15.96 -16.30 0.46
N ASP A 329 15.50 -15.81 -0.68
CA ASP A 329 15.55 -14.42 -1.12
C ASP A 329 14.43 -13.53 -0.54
N ILE A 330 13.49 -14.13 0.19
CA ILE A 330 12.52 -13.42 1.03
C ILE A 330 13.20 -13.12 2.36
N LEU A 331 13.76 -11.92 2.48
CA LEU A 331 14.64 -11.53 3.56
C LEU A 331 13.89 -10.76 4.66
N PRO A 332 14.35 -10.80 5.91
CA PRO A 332 13.71 -10.04 6.98
C PRO A 332 13.66 -8.53 6.69
N LEU A 333 12.53 -7.89 7.00
CA LEU A 333 12.29 -6.46 6.78
C LEU A 333 12.21 -5.73 8.13
N SER A 334 12.82 -4.54 8.19
CA SER A 334 12.68 -3.60 9.32
C SER A 334 11.39 -2.82 9.21
N MET A 335 10.64 -2.68 10.31
CA MET A 335 9.44 -1.84 10.38
C MET A 335 9.31 -1.20 11.78
N PHE A 336 8.71 -0.01 11.86
CA PHE A 336 8.50 0.77 13.08
C PHE A 336 9.77 0.99 13.91
N GLY A 337 10.92 1.11 13.23
CA GLY A 337 12.23 1.23 13.88
C GLY A 337 12.78 -0.06 14.51
N ASN A 338 12.06 -1.19 14.44
CA ASN A 338 12.58 -2.48 14.88
C ASN A 338 13.59 -3.03 13.87
N ALA A 339 14.65 -3.68 14.38
CA ALA A 339 15.65 -4.32 13.53
C ALA A 339 15.02 -5.38 12.62
N ALA A 340 15.55 -5.53 11.41
CA ALA A 340 15.12 -6.55 10.47
C ALA A 340 15.21 -7.96 11.10
N GLY A 341 14.11 -8.70 11.03
CA GLY A 341 13.99 -10.05 11.62
C GLY A 341 13.59 -10.09 13.09
N ALA A 342 13.44 -8.95 13.74
CA ALA A 342 12.83 -8.87 15.06
C ALA A 342 11.32 -9.12 14.99
N ASP A 343 10.81 -9.89 15.94
CA ASP A 343 9.38 -10.04 16.18
C ASP A 343 8.84 -8.81 16.93
N MET A 344 7.69 -8.30 16.50
CA MET A 344 6.93 -7.27 17.20
C MET A 344 5.70 -7.90 17.86
N PRO A 345 5.25 -7.44 19.05
CA PRO A 345 3.94 -7.83 19.57
C PRO A 345 2.84 -7.50 18.56
N LEU A 346 2.01 -8.49 18.22
CA LEU A 346 0.97 -8.32 17.19
C LEU A 346 0.00 -7.17 17.54
N GLN A 347 -0.35 -7.03 18.82
CA GLN A 347 -1.22 -5.95 19.25
C GLN A 347 -0.61 -4.57 19.01
N THR A 348 0.70 -4.40 19.17
CA THR A 348 1.39 -3.14 18.86
C THR A 348 1.31 -2.81 17.37
N PHE A 349 1.46 -3.81 16.49
CA PHE A 349 1.27 -3.62 15.05
C PHE A 349 -0.18 -3.17 14.73
N ILE A 350 -1.17 -3.82 15.34
CA ILE A 350 -2.58 -3.48 15.17
C ILE A 350 -2.87 -2.08 15.69
N ASP A 351 -2.41 -1.72 16.90
CA ASP A 351 -2.65 -0.41 17.51
C ASP A 351 -2.04 0.74 16.69
N ASN A 352 -0.90 0.49 16.03
CA ASN A 352 -0.23 1.47 15.17
C ASN A 352 -0.93 1.70 13.82
N LEU A 353 -1.80 0.79 13.36
CA LEU A 353 -2.37 0.84 12.02
C LEU A 353 -3.90 0.91 12.00
N ALA A 354 -4.59 0.21 12.90
CA ALA A 354 -6.05 0.16 12.96
C ALA A 354 -6.75 1.53 13.03
N PRO A 355 -6.22 2.56 13.72
CA PRO A 355 -6.81 3.90 13.71
C PRO A 355 -6.87 4.55 12.32
N TYR A 356 -6.05 4.08 11.37
CA TYR A 356 -5.92 4.64 10.02
C TYR A 356 -6.61 3.78 8.96
N ALA A 357 -7.21 2.65 9.35
CA ALA A 357 -7.92 1.79 8.42
C ALA A 357 -9.23 2.44 7.94
N ILE A 358 -9.50 2.34 6.64
CA ILE A 358 -10.81 2.64 6.08
C ILE A 358 -11.63 1.34 6.16
N ASN A 359 -12.59 1.29 7.10
CA ASN A 359 -13.22 0.04 7.50
C ASN A 359 -14.52 -0.31 6.75
N ASN A 360 -15.09 0.65 6.02
CA ASN A 360 -16.26 0.40 5.18
C ASN A 360 -16.40 1.43 4.06
N LEU A 361 -17.29 1.12 3.11
CA LEU A 361 -17.55 1.95 1.93
C LEU A 361 -17.99 3.38 2.31
N ILE A 362 -18.82 3.56 3.34
CA ILE A 362 -19.29 4.90 3.75
C ILE A 362 -18.09 5.75 4.22
N GLN A 363 -17.19 5.18 5.01
CA GLN A 363 -15.97 5.87 5.44
C GLN A 363 -15.11 6.25 4.22
N TRP A 364 -14.93 5.34 3.26
CA TRP A 364 -14.22 5.61 2.02
C TRP A 364 -14.84 6.79 1.24
N CYS A 365 -16.17 6.77 1.04
CA CYS A 365 -16.90 7.83 0.35
C CYS A 365 -16.67 9.20 1.00
N ASN A 366 -16.70 9.26 2.33
CA ASN A 366 -16.48 10.50 3.09
C ASN A 366 -15.03 10.98 2.99
N VAL A 367 -14.04 10.10 3.18
CA VAL A 367 -12.61 10.44 3.07
C VAL A 367 -12.29 10.95 1.66
N CYS A 368 -12.86 10.32 0.65
CA CYS A 368 -12.65 10.67 -0.76
C CYS A 368 -13.51 11.80 -1.28
N ASN A 369 -14.43 12.35 -0.47
CA ASN A 369 -15.44 13.30 -0.92
C ASN A 369 -16.16 12.82 -2.20
N GLN A 370 -16.58 11.55 -2.20
CA GLN A 370 -17.22 10.87 -3.32
C GLN A 370 -18.69 10.58 -2.99
N THR A 371 -19.59 10.97 -3.90
CA THR A 371 -21.04 10.90 -3.68
C THR A 371 -21.79 10.07 -4.73
N THR A 372 -21.17 9.75 -5.86
CA THR A 372 -21.84 9.11 -7.01
C THR A 372 -21.15 7.83 -7.47
N ALA A 373 -19.83 7.82 -7.56
CA ALA A 373 -19.07 6.65 -8.03
C ALA A 373 -19.00 5.54 -6.97
N ASN A 374 -18.64 4.33 -7.42
CA ASN A 374 -18.30 3.17 -6.58
C ASN A 374 -19.35 2.81 -5.51
N GLY A 375 -20.62 3.08 -5.78
CA GLY A 375 -21.73 2.79 -4.87
C GLY A 375 -21.94 3.80 -3.74
N CYS A 376 -21.21 4.93 -3.73
CA CYS A 376 -21.36 5.95 -2.70
C CYS A 376 -22.76 6.58 -2.66
N ASN A 377 -23.42 6.74 -3.81
CA ASN A 377 -24.79 7.23 -3.87
C ASN A 377 -25.76 6.34 -3.09
N ILE A 378 -25.62 5.02 -3.21
CA ILE A 378 -26.46 4.04 -2.54
C ILE A 378 -26.10 3.97 -1.04
N ALA A 379 -24.81 3.87 -0.73
CA ALA A 379 -24.34 3.71 0.65
C ALA A 379 -24.68 4.92 1.53
N LEU A 380 -24.45 6.15 1.03
CA LEU A 380 -24.75 7.38 1.75
C LEU A 380 -26.26 7.60 1.91
N ALA A 381 -27.07 7.27 0.89
CA ALA A 381 -28.53 7.34 0.99
C ALA A 381 -29.08 6.36 2.03
N ALA A 382 -28.57 5.12 2.07
CA ALA A 382 -28.95 4.13 3.07
C ALA A 382 -28.60 4.60 4.50
N GLN A 383 -27.43 5.22 4.68
CA GLN A 383 -27.04 5.81 5.97
C GLN A 383 -28.00 6.94 6.38
N ALA A 384 -28.33 7.86 5.49
CA ALA A 384 -29.26 8.96 5.77
C ALA A 384 -30.67 8.46 6.14
N ALA A 385 -31.16 7.40 5.48
CA ALA A 385 -32.43 6.77 5.81
C ALA A 385 -32.43 6.12 7.21
N SER A 386 -31.33 5.46 7.59
CA SER A 386 -31.18 4.85 8.93
C SER A 386 -31.16 5.87 10.07
N LEU A 387 -30.57 7.05 9.83
CA LEU A 387 -30.59 8.16 10.80
C LEU A 387 -31.99 8.76 10.92
N SER A 388 -32.72 8.85 9.81
CA SER A 388 -34.10 9.37 9.79
C SER A 388 -35.07 8.45 10.53
N SER A 389 -34.91 7.13 10.43
CA SER A 389 -35.75 6.17 11.18
C SER A 389 -35.46 6.19 12.68
N SER A 390 -34.22 6.46 13.10
CA SER A 390 -33.85 6.59 14.52
C SER A 390 -34.43 7.84 15.20
N SER A 391 -34.83 8.86 14.43
CA SER A 391 -35.51 10.07 14.95
C SER A 391 -37.01 9.87 15.25
N SER A 392 -37.58 8.70 14.91
CA SER A 392 -39.02 8.40 15.04
C SER A 392 -39.38 7.47 16.21
N SER A 393 -38.41 6.97 16.99
CA SER A 393 -38.66 6.09 18.14
C SER A 393 -38.31 6.78 19.46
N SER A 394 -39.27 7.52 20.02
CA SER A 394 -39.30 7.81 21.46
C SER A 394 -39.72 6.53 22.21
N GLY A 395 -38.75 5.68 22.56
CA GLY A 395 -39.00 4.46 23.33
C GLY A 395 -37.75 4.04 24.09
N SER A 396 -37.84 3.98 25.41
CA SER A 396 -36.76 3.68 26.34
C SER A 396 -36.09 2.33 26.04
N GLY A 397 -34.84 2.36 25.60
CA GLY A 397 -33.97 1.20 25.46
C GLY A 397 -32.54 1.64 25.29
N SER A 398 -31.72 1.46 26.33
CA SER A 398 -30.30 1.79 26.33
C SER A 398 -29.51 0.91 25.36
N VAL A 399 -28.91 1.52 24.34
CA VAL A 399 -27.87 0.90 23.49
C VAL A 399 -26.70 1.87 23.42
N SER A 400 -25.49 1.40 23.76
CA SER A 400 -24.28 2.22 23.75
C SER A 400 -23.77 2.43 22.31
N PRO A 401 -23.49 3.66 21.86
CA PRO A 401 -22.77 3.88 20.62
C PRO A 401 -21.29 4.21 20.89
N PRO A 402 -20.34 3.46 20.30
CA PRO A 402 -18.98 3.95 20.10
C PRO A 402 -18.74 4.26 18.62
N ILE A 403 -19.59 5.05 17.95
CA ILE A 403 -19.31 5.61 16.61
C ILE A 403 -19.95 7.01 16.47
N ALA A 404 -19.46 7.97 17.26
CA ALA A 404 -19.77 9.39 17.10
C ALA A 404 -18.54 10.31 17.31
N GLY A 405 -17.40 9.76 17.75
CA GLY A 405 -16.24 10.57 18.15
C GLY A 405 -15.27 10.96 17.03
N VAL A 406 -15.33 10.33 15.86
CA VAL A 406 -14.25 10.46 14.86
C VAL A 406 -14.41 11.72 14.00
N ILE A 407 -15.64 12.09 13.62
CA ILE A 407 -15.92 13.30 12.85
C ILE A 407 -15.70 14.56 13.70
N GLY A 408 -16.04 14.50 14.99
CA GLY A 408 -15.81 15.61 15.93
C GLY A 408 -14.32 15.86 16.17
N ALA A 409 -13.52 14.82 16.35
CA ALA A 409 -12.10 14.93 16.68
C ALA A 409 -11.26 15.49 15.52
N PHE A 410 -11.46 15.06 14.27
CA PHE A 410 -10.66 15.54 13.14
C PHE A 410 -10.98 16.99 12.76
N VAL A 411 -12.25 17.39 12.83
CA VAL A 411 -12.64 18.79 12.58
C VAL A 411 -12.19 19.68 13.74
N THR A 412 -12.30 19.24 15.00
CA THR A 412 -11.81 20.04 16.14
C THR A 412 -10.29 20.15 16.18
N LEU A 413 -9.53 19.10 15.83
CA LEU A 413 -8.06 19.20 15.70
C LEU A 413 -7.65 20.12 14.55
N GLY A 414 -8.30 20.01 13.38
CA GLY A 414 -8.04 20.91 12.25
C GLY A 414 -8.33 22.36 12.60
N VAL A 415 -9.47 22.65 13.23
CA VAL A 415 -9.84 23.99 13.68
C VAL A 415 -8.91 24.49 14.80
N ALA A 416 -8.53 23.64 15.76
CA ALA A 416 -7.62 24.02 16.83
C ALA A 416 -6.21 24.37 16.30
N LEU A 417 -5.69 23.65 15.31
CA LEU A 417 -4.41 23.94 14.67
C LEU A 417 -4.45 25.25 13.88
N ILE A 418 -5.54 25.53 13.17
CA ILE A 418 -5.75 26.80 12.47
C ILE A 418 -5.81 27.97 13.47
N LEU A 419 -6.56 27.81 14.58
CA LEU A 419 -6.65 28.83 15.61
C LEU A 419 -5.31 29.06 16.33
N ALA A 420 -4.54 28.01 16.59
CA ALA A 420 -3.19 28.12 17.17
C ALA A 420 -2.22 28.84 16.22
N ALA A 421 -2.26 28.55 14.93
CA ALA A 421 -1.45 29.23 13.92
C ALA A 421 -1.81 30.71 13.79
N LEU A 422 -3.11 31.05 13.80
CA LEU A 422 -3.58 32.44 13.78
C LEU A 422 -3.18 33.20 15.04
N TRP A 423 -3.23 32.56 16.22
CA TRP A 423 -2.78 33.16 17.48
C TRP A 423 -1.26 33.40 17.52
N PHE A 424 -0.47 32.44 17.02
CA PHE A 424 0.99 32.58 16.93
C PHE A 424 1.40 33.71 15.95
N LEU A 425 0.67 33.87 14.85
CA LEU A 425 0.86 35.01 13.94
C LEU A 425 0.49 36.33 14.63
N ALA A 426 -0.66 36.41 15.31
CA ALA A 426 -1.11 37.62 16.00
C ALA A 426 -0.11 38.10 17.07
N THR A 427 0.50 37.18 17.83
CA THR A 427 1.48 37.51 18.88
C THR A 427 2.82 38.01 18.33
N LYS A 428 3.18 37.67 17.09
CA LYS A 428 4.36 38.24 16.41
C LYS A 428 4.14 39.63 15.82
N PHE A 429 2.89 40.07 15.64
CA PHE A 429 2.54 41.39 15.12
C PHE A 429 2.22 42.43 16.21
N VAL A 430 2.18 42.05 17.49
CA VAL A 430 2.09 43.00 18.60
C VAL A 430 3.46 43.68 18.78
N LYS A 431 3.59 44.87 18.19
CA LYS A 431 4.73 45.77 18.37
C LYS A 431 4.96 46.03 19.86
N ARG A 432 6.20 45.83 20.32
CA ARG A 432 6.69 46.34 21.62
C ARG A 432 6.43 47.85 21.69
N PRO A 433 5.86 48.40 22.78
CA PRO A 433 5.75 49.84 22.95
C PRO A 433 7.15 50.44 23.05
N ALA A 434 7.42 51.50 22.27
CA ALA A 434 8.63 52.29 22.38
C ALA A 434 8.63 53.07 23.72
N PRO A 435 9.78 53.22 24.40
CA PRO A 435 9.87 54.02 25.60
C PRO A 435 9.71 55.51 25.26
N THR A 436 8.82 56.18 25.98
CA THR A 436 8.54 57.62 25.89
C THR A 436 9.73 58.46 26.33
N ALA A 437 10.12 59.40 25.48
CA ALA A 437 11.05 60.48 25.79
C ALA A 437 10.37 61.48 26.74
N GLY A 438 10.90 61.61 27.96
CA GLY A 438 10.63 62.71 28.88
C GLY A 438 11.94 63.45 29.12
N GLY A 439 11.97 64.73 28.79
CA GLY A 439 13.13 65.58 28.98
C GLY A 439 13.26 66.13 30.41
N ASP A 440 14.49 66.54 30.69
CA ASP A 440 14.91 67.77 31.36
C ASP A 440 15.74 67.64 32.66
N ASN A 441 16.91 68.29 32.59
CA ASN A 441 17.82 68.86 33.57
C ASN A 441 18.12 68.21 34.94
N GLY A 442 19.43 68.05 35.22
CA GLY A 442 19.94 67.95 36.59
C GLY A 442 21.39 67.47 36.72
N SER A 443 22.31 68.42 36.68
CA SER A 443 23.67 68.44 37.30
C SER A 443 24.10 67.27 38.20
N GLY A 444 25.34 66.78 38.04
CA GLY A 444 26.03 66.02 39.09
C GLY A 444 27.32 65.34 38.67
N GLU A 445 28.43 65.84 39.22
CA GLU A 445 29.82 65.40 39.15
C GLU A 445 30.15 63.94 39.52
N HIS A 446 31.43 63.60 39.25
CA HIS A 446 32.30 62.49 39.72
C HIS A 446 32.40 61.24 38.83
N LEU A 447 33.54 61.01 38.13
CA LEU A 447 34.80 60.36 38.61
C LEU A 447 34.52 58.93 39.13
N GLU A 448 35.20 57.84 38.78
CA GLU A 448 36.51 57.57 38.18
C GLU A 448 36.61 56.03 37.99
N LYS A 449 37.59 55.59 37.18
CA LYS A 449 38.25 54.24 37.13
C LYS A 449 37.46 53.07 36.51
N ARG A 450 37.96 52.49 35.39
CA ARG A 450 39.07 51.48 35.27
C ARG A 450 38.74 50.21 36.08
N ALA A 451 38.88 48.98 35.60
CA ALA A 451 39.48 48.43 34.38
C ALA A 451 39.06 46.95 34.24
N SER A 452 39.19 46.44 33.01
CA SER A 452 39.70 45.10 32.62
C SER A 452 39.30 43.86 33.42
N ALA A 453 38.59 42.95 32.77
CA ALA A 453 39.17 41.73 32.17
C ALA A 453 38.15 41.10 31.21
#